data_AF-A0A078JJL3-F1
#
_entry.id   AF-A0A078JJL3-F1
#
_cell.length_a   1.000
_cell.length_b   1.000
_cell.length_c   1.000
_cell.angle_alpha   90.00
_cell.angle_beta   90.00
_cell.angle_gamma   90.00
#
_symmetry.space_group_name_H-M   'P 1'
#
loop_
_entity.id
_entity.type
_entity.pdbx_description
1 polymer ?
#
loop_
_entity_poly.entity_id
_entity_poly.type
_entity_poly.pdbx_seq_one_letter_code
_entity_poly.pdbx_strand_id
1 'polypeptide(L)'
;MEGRIRSFSTSAEFVRTPLIAEGLALRAALQKCRDLKIERARCESDSTQLVQALQKKVMHMELYGIVADINELVLAFESVSFR
;
A
#
# COMPACT_ATOMS: atom_id res chain seq x y z
N MET A 1 10.76 -5.19 24.45
CA MET A 1 10.55 -3.99 23.62
C MET A 1 9.09 -3.95 23.25
N GLU A 2 8.31 -3.06 23.88
CA GLU A 2 6.89 -2.89 23.52
C GLU A 2 6.80 -2.22 22.15
N GLY A 3 6.14 -2.88 21.20
CA GLY A 3 5.85 -2.30 19.90
C GLY A 3 4.87 -1.15 20.06
N ARG A 4 5.25 0.07 19.66
CA ARG A 4 4.34 1.22 19.68
C ARG A 4 3.30 1.08 18.58
N ILE A 5 2.05 0.87 18.95
CA ILE A 5 0.93 0.85 18.01
C ILE A 5 0.59 2.30 17.60
N ARG A 6 0.40 2.52 16.30
CA ARG A 6 -0.08 3.78 15.73
C ARG A 6 -1.26 3.48 14.81
N SER A 7 -2.31 4.29 14.89
CA SER A 7 -3.44 4.23 13.96
C SER A 7 -3.38 5.38 12.97
N PHE A 8 -3.78 5.11 11.74
CA PHE A 8 -3.92 6.10 10.68
C PHE A 8 -5.09 5.72 9.79
N SER A 9 -5.90 6.69 9.41
CA SER A 9 -6.96 6.53 8.43
C SER A 9 -7.10 7.81 7.61
N THR A 10 -7.56 7.67 6.37
CA THR A 10 -7.89 8.78 5.47
C THR A 10 -9.05 8.35 4.58
N SER A 11 -9.82 9.31 4.07
CA SER A 11 -10.87 9.07 3.08
C SER A 11 -10.37 9.42 1.67
N ALA A 12 -11.00 8.80 0.67
CA ALA A 12 -10.88 9.18 -0.73
C ALA A 12 -12.29 9.23 -1.34
N GLU A 13 -12.55 10.25 -2.14
CA GLU A 13 -13.84 10.42 -2.84
C GLU A 13 -13.80 9.75 -4.22
N PHE A 14 -14.99 9.46 -4.76
CA PHE A 14 -15.17 8.92 -6.13
C PHE A 14 -14.44 7.60 -6.39
N VAL A 15 -14.37 6.74 -5.38
CA VAL A 15 -13.77 5.39 -5.50
C VAL A 15 -14.75 4.44 -6.19
N ARG A 16 -14.35 3.91 -7.35
CA ARG A 16 -15.23 3.09 -8.21
C ARG A 16 -15.39 1.64 -7.76
N THR A 17 -14.42 1.08 -7.04
CA THR A 17 -14.41 -0.32 -6.64
C THR A 17 -13.75 -0.50 -5.25
N PRO A 18 -14.10 -1.56 -4.51
CA PRO A 18 -13.39 -1.92 -3.28
C PRO A 18 -11.87 -2.11 -3.51
N LEU A 19 -11.50 -2.71 -4.65
CA LEU A 19 -10.11 -2.95 -5.02
C LEU A 19 -9.30 -1.65 -5.15
N ILE A 20 -9.87 -0.60 -5.78
CA ILE A 20 -9.26 0.73 -5.81
C ILE A 20 -9.17 1.31 -4.40
N ALA A 21 -10.22 1.19 -3.59
CA ALA A 21 -10.21 1.68 -2.20
C ALA A 21 -9.04 1.10 -1.40
N GLU A 22 -8.84 -0.22 -1.47
CA GLU A 22 -7.74 -0.89 -0.79
C GLU A 22 -6.37 -0.46 -1.32
N GLY A 23 -6.22 -0.35 -2.64
CA GLY A 23 -4.97 0.14 -3.25
C GLY A 23 -4.63 1.57 -2.80
N LEU A 24 -5.63 2.46 -2.75
CA LEU A 24 -5.47 3.83 -2.26
C LEU A 24 -5.14 3.87 -0.77
N ALA A 25 -5.79 3.02 0.04
CA ALA A 25 -5.52 2.91 1.46
C ALA A 25 -4.08 2.46 1.73
N LEU A 26 -3.59 1.45 1.00
CA LEU A 26 -2.22 0.97 1.10
C LEU A 26 -1.20 2.04 0.68
N ARG A 27 -1.47 2.75 -0.42
CA ARG A 27 -0.62 3.87 -0.87
C ARG A 27 -0.54 4.96 0.20
N ALA A 28 -1.66 5.33 0.81
CA ALA A 28 -1.70 6.32 1.89
C ALA A 28 -0.98 5.85 3.15
N ALA A 29 -1.08 4.56 3.50
CA ALA A 29 -0.35 3.98 4.62
C ALA A 29 1.17 4.02 4.40
N LEU A 30 1.65 3.64 3.21
CA LEU A 30 3.07 3.75 2.86
C LEU A 30 3.55 5.20 2.86
N GLN A 31 2.76 6.11 2.31
CA GLN A 31 3.04 7.55 2.38
C GLN A 31 3.22 8.00 3.83
N LYS A 32 2.33 7.58 4.73
CA LYS A 32 2.43 7.90 6.15
C LYS A 32 3.65 7.27 6.82
N CYS A 33 3.99 6.03 6.49
CA CYS A 33 5.20 5.37 6.99
C CYS A 33 6.47 6.12 6.58
N ARG A 34 6.55 6.58 5.32
CA ARG A 34 7.64 7.43 4.82
C ARG A 34 7.77 8.72 5.65
N ASP A 35 6.66 9.42 5.86
CA ASP A 35 6.65 10.68 6.63
C ASP A 35 7.07 10.49 8.09
N LEU A 36 6.82 9.28 8.63
CA LEU A 36 7.22 8.87 9.98
C LEU A 36 8.65 8.32 10.04
N LYS A 37 9.39 8.31 8.92
CA LYS A 37 10.73 7.72 8.78
C LYS A 37 10.77 6.24 9.19
N ILE A 38 9.72 5.49 8.87
CA ILE A 38 9.71 4.04 9.01
C ILE A 38 10.39 3.47 7.76
N GLU A 39 11.53 2.83 7.94
CA GLU A 39 12.37 2.35 6.85
C GLU A 39 12.00 0.93 6.37
N ARG A 40 11.29 0.17 7.20
CA ARG A 40 10.91 -1.22 6.91
C ARG A 40 9.42 -1.43 7.15
N ALA A 41 8.72 -1.92 6.14
CA ALA A 41 7.27 -2.13 6.19
C ALA A 41 6.86 -3.55 5.76
N ARG A 42 5.93 -4.12 6.52
CA ARG A 42 5.17 -5.31 6.09
C ARG A 42 3.72 -4.88 5.94
N CYS A 43 3.24 -4.93 4.71
CA CYS A 43 1.88 -4.58 4.36
C CYS A 43 1.04 -5.86 4.30
N GLU A 44 -0.06 -5.88 5.02
CA GLU A 44 -1.01 -7.00 5.05
C GLU A 44 -2.33 -6.53 4.47
N SER A 45 -2.82 -7.23 3.44
CA SER A 45 -4.10 -6.95 2.77
C SER A 45 -4.90 -8.24 2.67
N ASP A 46 -6.20 -8.17 2.85
CA ASP A 46 -7.12 -9.29 2.61
C ASP A 46 -7.47 -9.46 1.12
N SER A 47 -7.28 -8.43 0.29
CA SER A 47 -7.38 -8.56 -1.18
C SER A 47 -6.21 -9.30 -1.81
N THR A 48 -6.46 -10.56 -2.15
CA THR A 48 -5.54 -11.38 -2.94
C THR A 48 -5.22 -10.75 -4.30
N GLN A 49 -6.18 -10.04 -4.91
CA GLN A 49 -5.99 -9.37 -6.21
C GLN A 49 -4.95 -8.24 -6.10
N LEU A 50 -5.04 -7.42 -5.05
CA LEU A 50 -4.08 -6.34 -4.80
C LEU A 50 -2.69 -6.90 -4.52
N VAL A 51 -2.58 -7.91 -3.66
CA VAL A 51 -1.30 -8.55 -3.32
C VAL A 51 -0.65 -9.16 -4.58
N GLN A 52 -1.42 -9.84 -5.43
CA GLN A 52 -0.91 -10.40 -6.69
C GLN A 52 -0.45 -9.31 -7.67
N ALA A 53 -1.16 -8.18 -7.74
CA ALA A 53 -0.76 -7.06 -8.59
C ALA A 53 0.57 -6.43 -8.13
N LEU A 54 0.74 -6.22 -6.82
CA LEU A 54 1.96 -5.67 -6.24
C LEU A 54 3.15 -6.61 -6.34
N GLN A 55 2.92 -7.92 -6.26
CA GLN A 55 3.96 -8.94 -6.44
C GLN A 55 4.30 -9.19 -7.92
N LYS A 56 3.81 -8.36 -8.85
CA LYS A 56 4.01 -8.47 -10.31
C LYS A 56 3.56 -9.82 -10.89
N LYS A 57 2.64 -10.52 -10.22
CA LYS A 57 2.12 -11.82 -10.67
C LYS A 57 1.02 -11.66 -11.71
N VAL A 58 0.22 -10.60 -11.60
CA VAL A 58 -0.93 -10.34 -12.48
C VAL A 58 -1.08 -8.84 -12.71
N MET A 59 -1.13 -8.41 -13.98
CA MET A 59 -1.43 -7.01 -14.32
C MET A 59 -2.94 -6.75 -14.19
N HIS A 60 -3.31 -5.76 -13.37
CA HIS A 60 -4.69 -5.28 -13.24
C HIS A 60 -4.76 -3.84 -13.75
N MET A 61 -5.33 -3.63 -14.94
CA MET A 61 -5.38 -2.30 -15.58
C MET A 61 -6.02 -1.23 -14.68
N GLU A 62 -7.06 -1.60 -13.93
CA GLU A 62 -7.73 -0.73 -12.95
C GLU A 62 -6.79 -0.20 -11.86
N LEU A 63 -5.82 -1.02 -11.45
CA LEU A 63 -4.86 -0.69 -10.39
C LEU A 63 -3.54 -0.13 -10.92
N TYR A 64 -3.33 -0.09 -12.24
CA TYR A 64 -2.01 0.16 -12.82
C TYR A 64 -1.34 1.42 -12.26
N GLY A 65 -2.06 2.55 -12.26
CA GLY A 65 -1.54 3.81 -11.72
C GLY A 65 -1.23 3.74 -10.22
N ILE A 66 -2.13 3.12 -9.44
CA ILE A 66 -1.94 2.97 -7.99
C ILE A 66 -0.75 2.07 -7.67
N VAL A 67 -0.59 0.96 -8.41
CA VAL A 67 0.54 0.04 -8.27
C VAL A 67 1.85 0.73 -8.68
N ALA A 68 1.83 1.56 -9.73
CA ALA A 68 2.98 2.36 -10.11
C ALA A 68 3.40 3.33 -9.00
N ASP A 69 2.45 4.09 -8.44
CA ASP A 69 2.70 5.00 -7.30
C ASP A 69 3.27 4.25 -6.09
N ILE A 70 2.70 3.07 -5.76
CA ILE A 70 3.18 2.25 -4.65
C ILE A 70 4.61 1.78 -4.90
N ASN A 71 4.91 1.31 -6.12
CA ASN A 71 6.26 0.90 -6.48
C ASN A 71 7.27 2.03 -6.36
N GLU A 72 6.89 3.26 -6.73
CA GLU A 72 7.72 4.46 -6.53
C GLU A 72 7.92 4.75 -5.03
N LEU A 73 6.86 4.70 -4.23
CA LEU A 73 6.95 4.91 -2.78
C LEU A 73 7.87 3.90 -2.10
N VAL A 74 7.82 2.63 -2.51
CA VAL A 74 8.65 1.55 -1.96
C VAL A 74 10.16 1.85 -2.10
N LEU A 75 10.58 2.62 -3.10
CA LEU A 75 11.99 3.00 -3.28
C LEU A 75 12.54 3.86 -2.13
N ALA A 76 11.68 4.48 -1.33
CA ALA A 76 12.07 5.26 -0.15
C ALA A 76 12.32 4.39 1.10
N PHE A 77 12.11 3.08 1.02
CA PHE A 77 12.22 2.15 2.13
C PHE A 77 13.44 1.23 1.94
N GLU A 78 14.06 0.79 3.04
CA GLU A 78 15.05 -0.29 3.01
C GLU A 78 14.42 -1.61 2.59
N SER A 79 13.19 -1.88 3.05
CA SER A 79 12.51 -3.14 2.77
C SER A 79 10.99 -3.01 2.88
N VAL A 80 10.28 -3.46 1.85
CA VAL A 80 8.82 -3.61 1.88
C VAL A 80 8.43 -5.01 1.45
N SER A 81 7.46 -5.59 2.15
CA SER A 81 6.84 -6.86 1.78
C SER A 81 5.32 -6.73 1.76
N PHE A 82 4.69 -7.47 0.85
CA PHE A 82 3.23 -7.52 0.68
C PHE A 82 2.74 -8.95 0.91
N ARG A 83 1.75 -9.13 1.77
CA ARG A 83 1.09 -10.41 2.07
C ARG A 83 -0.41 -10.30 2.03
#